data_AF-A0AA41PVA2-F1
#
_entry.id   AF-A0AA41PVA2-F1
#
_cell.length_a   1.000
_cell.length_b   1.000
_cell.length_c   1.000
_cell.angle_alpha   90.00
_cell.angle_beta   90.00
_cell.angle_gamma   90.00
#
_symmetry.space_group_name_H-M   'P 1'
#
loop_
_entity.id
_entity.type
_entity.pdbx_description
1 polymer ?
#
loop_
_entity_poly.entity_id
_entity_poly.type
_entity_poly.pdbx_seq_one_letter_code
_entity_poly.pdbx_strand_id
1 'polypeptide(L)' 'MDRRAVSAGDNGCGDVAGLPRYAGVRDSKEHCRGHLEVSHSAWAEFTAGVRRSSPCR' A
#
# COMPACT_ATOMS: atom_id res chain seq x y z
N MET A 1 10.61 -4.31 15.79
CA MET A 1 9.37 -4.43 15.00
C MET A 1 9.78 -4.50 13.54
N ASP A 2 9.70 -5.69 12.95
CA ASP A 2 10.12 -5.96 11.57
C ASP A 2 9.08 -5.38 10.61
N ARG A 3 9.46 -4.38 9.81
CA ARG A 3 8.56 -3.70 8.86
C ARG A 3 8.47 -4.55 7.60
N ARG A 4 7.39 -5.32 7.45
CA ARG A 4 7.12 -6.05 6.20
C ARG A 4 6.69 -5.07 5.10
N ALA A 5 7.56 -4.89 4.12
CA ALA A 5 7.19 -4.38 2.80
C ALA A 5 6.67 -5.56 1.96
N VAL A 6 5.62 -5.32 1.18
CA VAL A 6 5.07 -6.31 0.25
C VAL A 6 5.06 -5.71 -1.15
N SER A 7 5.93 -6.23 -2.00
CA SER A 7 5.99 -5.89 -3.42
C SER A 7 5.18 -6.91 -4.22
N ALA A 8 4.20 -6.46 -4.99
CA ALA A 8 3.32 -7.32 -5.77
C ALA A 8 3.90 -7.70 -7.14
N GLY A 9 5.05 -8.41 -7.18
CA GLY A 9 5.63 -8.99 -8.41
C GLY A 9 5.89 -8.02 -9.59
N ASP A 10 6.30 -8.54 -10.75
CA ASP A 10 6.67 -7.75 -11.95
C ASP A 10 5.53 -6.90 -12.55
N ASN A 11 4.27 -7.14 -12.13
CA ASN A 11 3.10 -6.38 -12.60
C ASN A 11 2.57 -5.36 -11.57
N GLY A 12 3.19 -5.25 -10.39
CA GLY A 12 2.77 -4.32 -9.35
C GLY A 12 3.36 -2.92 -9.58
N CYS A 13 2.50 -1.92 -9.78
CA CYS A 13 2.92 -0.51 -9.90
C CYS A 13 3.25 0.15 -8.56
N GLY A 14 2.96 -0.49 -7.42
CA GLY A 14 3.17 0.11 -6.10
C GLY A 14 3.65 -0.88 -5.06
N ASP A 15 4.50 -0.39 -4.16
CA ASP A 15 4.93 -1.06 -2.94
C ASP A 15 4.22 -0.43 -1.73
N VAL A 16 3.80 -1.26 -0.79
CA VAL A 16 3.14 -0.82 0.44
C VAL A 16 3.89 -1.36 1.65
N ALA A 17 4.21 -0.47 2.58
CA ALA A 17 4.89 -0.82 3.83
C ALA A 17 4.13 -0.28 5.05
N GLY A 18 3.98 -1.14 6.06
CA GLY A 18 3.48 -0.72 7.37
C GLY A 18 4.56 0.06 8.14
N LEU A 19 4.28 1.32 8.45
CA LEU A 19 5.14 2.19 9.26
C LEU A 19 4.47 2.47 10.63
N PRO A 20 5.24 2.90 11.65
CA PRO A 20 4.71 2.98 13.02
C PRO A 20 3.51 3.92 13.20
N ARG A 21 3.33 4.90 12.30
CA ARG A 21 2.26 5.91 12.38
C ARG A 21 1.33 5.94 11.15
N TYR A 22 1.71 5.29 10.06
CA TYR A 22 1.04 5.37 8.77
C TYR A 22 1.36 4.15 7.91
N ALA A 23 0.64 3.98 6.80
CA ALA A 23 1.03 3.13 5.69
C ALA A 23 1.80 3.98 4.68
N GLY A 24 3.00 3.54 4.30
CA GLY A 24 3.75 4.15 3.21
C GLY A 24 3.38 3.47 1.90
N VAL A 25 3.00 4.25 0.89
CA VAL A 25 2.77 3.76 -0.48
C VAL A 25 3.78 4.41 -1.41
N ARG A 26 4.51 3.61 -2.17
CA ARG A 26 5.53 4.09 -3.11
C ARG A 26 5.27 3.53 -4.49
N ASP A 27 5.50 4.34 -5.52
CA ASP A 27 5.54 3.84 -6.89
C ASP A 27 6.82 3.02 -7.10
N SER A 28 6.66 1.75 -7.49
CA SER A 28 7.76 0.81 -7.66
C SER A 28 8.62 1.13 -8.89
N LYS A 29 8.17 2.00 -9.79
CA LYS A 29 8.89 2.39 -11.01
C LYS A 29 9.64 3.71 -10.82
N GLU A 30 9.20 4.54 -9.89
CA GLU A 30 9.82 5.83 -9.58
C GLU A 30 10.56 5.80 -8.23
N HIS A 31 11.75 5.22 -8.26
CA HIS A 31 12.52 5.00 -7.04
C HIS A 31 13.03 6.26 -6.33
N CYS A 32 13.08 7.38 -7.05
CA CYS A 32 13.60 8.65 -6.55
C CYS A 32 12.51 9.56 -5.97
N ARG A 33 11.23 9.24 -6.20
CA ARG A 33 10.14 9.95 -5.53
C ARG A 33 9.91 9.31 -4.16
N GLY A 34 9.64 10.15 -3.17
CA GLY A 34 9.30 9.70 -1.82
C GLY A 34 8.05 8.82 -1.79
N HIS A 35 7.62 8.42 -0.61
CA HIS A 35 6.38 7.66 -0.43
C HIS A 35 5.23 8.59 -0.01
N LEU A 36 4.02 8.23 -0.40
CA LEU A 36 2.81 8.82 0.15
C LEU A 36 2.56 8.22 1.53
N GLU A 37 2.34 9.07 2.51
CA GLU A 37 1.95 8.67 3.87
C GLU A 37 0.42 8.66 3.98
N VAL A 38 -0.15 7.51 4.32
CA VAL A 38 -1.59 7.33 4.51
C VAL A 38 -1.85 6.91 5.95
N SER A 39 -2.77 7.58 6.65
CA SER A 39 -3.13 7.15 8.01
C SER A 39 -3.68 5.71 8.01
N HIS A 40 -3.50 4.98 9.10
CA HIS A 40 -3.99 3.59 9.19
C HIS A 40 -5.52 3.50 9.03
N SER A 41 -6.27 4.48 9.52
CA SER A 41 -7.73 4.52 9.35
C SER A 41 -8.13 4.70 7.88
N ALA A 42 -7.51 5.66 7.18
CA ALA A 42 -7.79 5.89 5.76
C ALA A 42 -7.40 4.67 4.90
N TRP A 43 -6.30 4.00 5.22
CA TRP A 43 -5.90 2.77 4.54
C TRP A 43 -6.91 1.62 4.76
N ALA A 44 -7.42 1.48 5.98
CA ALA A 44 -8.45 0.49 6.30
C ALA A 44 -9.76 0.75 5.55
N GLU A 45 -10.21 2.00 5.48
CA GLU A 45 -11.41 2.39 4.73
C GLU A 45 -11.26 2.14 3.23
N PHE A 46 -10.12 2.51 2.66
CA PHE A 46 -9.79 2.27 1.25
C PHE A 46 -9.85 0.77 0.91
N THR A 47 -9.14 -0.07 1.67
CA THR A 47 -9.10 -1.52 1.41
C THR A 47 -10.45 -2.20 1.63
N ALA A 48 -11.25 -1.73 2.60
CA ALA A 48 -12.62 -2.18 2.78
C ALA A 48 -13.51 -1.84 1.58
N GLY A 49 -13.32 -0.66 0.97
CA GLY A 49 -13.98 -0.28 -0.29
C GLY A 49 -13.61 -1.21 -1.44
N VAL A 50 -12.31 -1.44 -1.68
CA VAL A 50 -11.82 -2.32 -2.76
C VAL A 50 -12.36 -3.74 -2.63
N ARG A 51 -12.37 -4.29 -1.41
CA ARG A 51 -12.90 -5.64 -1.13
C ARG A 51 -14.40 -5.76 -1.41
N ARG A 52 -15.18 -4.70 -1.21
CA ARG A 52 -16.61 -4.68 -1.54
C ARG A 52 -16.86 -4.58 -3.05
N SER A 53 -15.96 -3.93 -3.79
CA SER A 53 -16.10 -3.68 -5.22
C SER A 53 -15.50 -4.79 -6.10
N SER A 54 -14.74 -5.72 -5.52
CA SER A 54 -14.14 -6.85 -6.22
C SER A 54 -15.04 -8.07 -6.03
N PRO A 55 -15.95 -8.43 -6.97
CA PRO A 55 -16.62 -9.72 -6.87
C PRO A 55 -15.55 -10.82 -6.89
N CYS A 56 -15.75 -11.86 -6.07
CA CYS A 56 -14.97 -13.10 -6.21
C CYS A 56 -15.02 -13.51 -7.68
N ARG A 57 -13.87 -13.52 -8.35
CA ARG A 57 -13.73 -13.99 -9.72
C ARG A 57 -13.19 -15.40 -9.71
#